data_AF-A0A970GRB3-F1
#
_entry.id   AF-A0A970GRB3-F1
#
_cell.length_a   1.000
_cell.length_b   1.000
_cell.length_c   1.000
_cell.angle_alpha   90.00
_cell.angle_beta   90.00
_cell.angle_gamma   90.00
#
_symmetry.space_group_name_H-M   'P 1'
#
loop_
_entity.id
_entity.type
_entity.pdbx_description
1 polymer ?
#
loop_
_entity_poly.entity_id
_entity_poly.type
_entity_poly.pdbx_seq_one_letter_code
_entity_poly.pdbx_strand_id
1 'polypeptide(L)' 'MSEKKNQGLEQIDFKLILAFTNAYERLYEKGEITEGQFERVLELIEKYQDYTREEFIIKLKEIFS' A
#
# COMPACT_ATOMS: atom_id res chain seq x y z
N MET A 1 -19.20 -23.52 -7.53
CA MET A 1 -19.17 -22.84 -6.21
C MET A 1 -17.90 -21.96 -6.00
N SER A 2 -17.19 -21.52 -7.05
CA SER A 2 -15.88 -20.85 -6.88
C SER A 2 -15.92 -19.31 -6.86
N GLU A 3 -17.01 -18.67 -7.26
CA GLU A 3 -17.05 -17.20 -7.42
C GLU A 3 -17.12 -16.41 -6.10
N LYS A 4 -17.80 -16.94 -5.07
CA LYS A 4 -17.95 -16.24 -3.78
C LYS A 4 -16.65 -16.09 -2.99
N LYS A 5 -15.66 -16.95 -3.23
CA LYS A 5 -14.38 -16.94 -2.49
C LYS A 5 -13.43 -15.87 -3.03
N ASN A 6 -13.49 -15.57 -4.33
CA ASN A 6 -12.63 -14.59 -4.99
C ASN A 6 -13.02 -13.15 -4.64
N GLN A 7 -14.32 -12.86 -4.64
CA GLN A 7 -14.85 -11.52 -4.30
C GLN A 7 -14.55 -11.10 -2.86
N GLY A 8 -14.42 -12.05 -1.93
CA GLY A 8 -14.08 -11.77 -0.54
C GLY A 8 -12.62 -11.35 -0.37
N LEU A 9 -11.70 -11.97 -1.13
CA LEU A 9 -10.27 -11.64 -1.12
C LEU A 9 -10.03 -10.28 -1.78
N GLU A 10 -10.62 -10.03 -2.95
CA GLU A 10 -10.54 -8.73 -3.64
C GLU A 10 -11.07 -7.56 -2.78
N GLN A 11 -12.13 -7.80 -1.99
CA GLN A 11 -12.66 -6.79 -1.06
C GLN A 11 -11.76 -6.55 0.15
N ILE A 12 -11.06 -7.59 0.64
CA ILE A 12 -10.08 -7.46 1.73
C ILE A 12 -8.88 -6.65 1.22
N ASP A 13 -8.43 -6.96 0.01
CA ASP A 13 -7.32 -6.30 -0.66
C ASP A 13 -7.62 -4.81 -0.92
N PHE A 14 -8.81 -4.50 -1.43
CA PHE A 14 -9.22 -3.10 -1.65
C PHE A 14 -9.29 -2.29 -0.36
N LYS A 15 -9.83 -2.86 0.72
CA LYS A 15 -9.87 -2.17 2.03
C LYS A 15 -8.48 -1.94 2.59
N LEU A 16 -7.56 -2.88 2.37
CA LEU A 16 -6.18 -2.76 2.81
C LEU A 16 -5.46 -1.64 2.04
N ILE A 17 -5.55 -1.63 0.71
CA ILE A 17 -5.01 -0.57 -0.14
C ILE A 17 -5.53 0.79 0.30
N LEU A 18 -6.86 0.93 0.45
CA LEU A 18 -7.46 2.20 0.88
C LEU A 18 -6.98 2.64 2.25
N ALA A 19 -6.85 1.73 3.21
CA ALA A 19 -6.35 2.05 4.55
C ALA A 19 -4.90 2.54 4.51
N PHE A 20 -4.05 1.92 3.69
CA PHE A 20 -2.67 2.36 3.49
C PHE A 20 -2.60 3.72 2.80
N THR A 21 -3.30 3.91 1.67
CA THR A 21 -3.36 5.19 0.95
C THR A 21 -3.77 6.33 1.88
N ASN A 22 -4.86 6.16 2.63
CA ASN A 22 -5.35 7.17 3.57
C ASN A 22 -4.36 7.45 4.71
N ALA A 23 -3.63 6.45 5.19
CA ALA A 23 -2.65 6.63 6.24
C ALA A 23 -1.48 7.48 5.75
N TYR A 24 -0.95 7.21 4.55
CA TYR A 24 0.17 7.95 3.99
C TYR A 24 -0.22 9.33 3.44
N GLU A 25 -1.46 9.51 2.96
CA GLU A 25 -2.01 10.82 2.61
C GLU A 25 -2.00 11.75 3.83
N ARG A 26 -2.45 11.26 5.00
CA ARG A 26 -2.41 12.04 6.25
C ARG A 26 -0.99 12.41 6.68
N LEU A 27 0.00 11.56 6.41
CA LEU A 27 1.40 11.87 6.70
C LEU A 27 1.90 12.98 5.77
N TYR A 28 1.51 12.92 4.49
CA TYR A 28 1.83 13.95 3.51
C TYR A 28 1.17 15.30 3.85
N GLU A 29 -0.12 15.31 4.18
CA GLU A 29 -0.86 16.52 4.59
C GLU A 29 -0.26 17.21 5.82
N LYS A 30 0.35 16.43 6.73
CA LYS A 30 1.05 16.95 7.91
C LYS A 30 2.47 17.40 7.64
N GLY A 31 3.01 17.16 6.44
CA GLY A 31 4.40 17.40 6.10
C GLY A 31 5.38 16.43 6.78
N GLU A 32 4.92 15.27 7.24
CA GLU A 32 5.78 14.23 7.83
C GLU A 32 6.54 13.44 6.76
N ILE A 33 6.02 13.43 5.54
CA ILE A 33 6.66 12.83 4.36
C ILE A 33 6.60 13.82 3.19
N THR A 34 7.54 13.71 2.26
CA THR A 34 7.52 14.53 1.03
C THR A 34 6.53 13.98 0.01
N GLU A 35 6.15 14.81 -0.97
CA GLU A 35 5.34 14.37 -2.12
C GLU A 35 5.97 13.17 -2.82
N GLY A 36 7.28 13.21 -3.09
CA GLY A 36 7.98 12.09 -3.72
C GLY A 36 8.03 10.82 -2.86
N GLN A 37 8.03 10.93 -1.52
CA GLN A 37 7.89 9.77 -0.65
C GLN A 37 6.47 9.20 -0.71
N PHE A 38 5.46 10.07 -0.72
CA PHE A 38 4.06 9.66 -0.84
C PHE A 38 3.80 8.94 -2.16
N GLU A 39 4.23 9.50 -3.30
CA GLU A 39 4.08 8.89 -4.63
C GLU A 39 4.74 7.50 -4.68
N ARG A 40 5.97 7.36 -4.19
CA ARG A 40 6.67 6.06 -4.15
C ARG A 40 5.95 5.03 -3.28
N VAL A 41 5.28 5.46 -2.20
CA VAL A 41 4.47 4.56 -1.38
C VAL A 41 3.23 4.10 -2.15
N LEU A 42 2.56 4.98 -2.89
CA LEU A 42 1.41 4.60 -3.72
C LEU A 42 1.82 3.58 -4.80
N GLU A 43 2.93 3.81 -5.50
CA GLU A 43 3.46 2.87 -6.50
C GLU A 43 3.79 1.50 -5.89
N LEU A 44 4.30 1.47 -4.65
CA LEU A 44 4.60 0.24 -3.93
C LEU A 44 3.32 -0.51 -3.54
N ILE A 45 2.30 0.21 -3.08
CA ILE A 45 1.00 -0.38 -2.70
C ILE A 45 0.26 -0.92 -3.93
N GLU A 46 0.29 -0.24 -5.07
CA GLU A 46 -0.35 -0.73 -6.31
C GLU A 46 0.20 -2.10 -6.76
N LYS A 47 1.46 -2.38 -6.44
CA LYS A 47 2.17 -3.61 -6.79
C LYS A 47 2.31 -4.58 -5.61
N TYR A 48 1.56 -4.41 -4.52
CA TYR A 48 1.79 -5.18 -3.29
C TYR A 48 1.65 -6.70 -3.48
N GLN A 49 0.83 -7.16 -4.44
CA GLN A 49 0.65 -8.58 -4.76
C GLN A 49 1.89 -9.21 -5.40
N ASP A 50 2.78 -8.39 -5.96
CA ASP A 50 4.01 -8.86 -6.62
C ASP A 50 5.13 -9.15 -5.61
N TYR A 51 4.92 -8.83 -4.33
CA TYR A 51 5.93 -8.93 -3.28
C TYR A 51 5.54 -9.90 -2.17
N THR A 52 6.53 -10.61 -1.65
CA THR A 52 6.44 -11.18 -0.32
C THR A 52 6.34 -10.07 0.74
N ARG A 53 5.87 -10.42 1.93
CA ARG A 53 5.81 -9.48 3.06
C ARG A 53 7.18 -8.86 3.34
N GLU A 54 8.24 -9.66 3.32
CA GLU A 54 9.61 -9.25 3.59
C GLU A 54 10.10 -8.25 2.54
N GLU A 55 9.87 -8.54 1.25
CA GLU A 55 10.23 -7.64 0.15
C GLU A 55 9.47 -6.32 0.22
N PHE A 56 8.17 -6.36 0.52
CA PHE A 56 7.36 -5.16 0.68
C PHE A 56 7.90 -4.26 1.80
N ILE A 57 8.24 -4.85 2.95
CA ILE A 57 8.81 -4.11 4.10
C ILE A 57 10.17 -3.50 3.74
N ILE A 58 11.03 -4.23 3.01
CA ILE A 58 12.33 -3.72 2.59
C ILE A 58 12.15 -2.52 1.66
N LYS A 59 11.33 -2.65 0.61
CA LYS A 59 11.04 -1.59 -0.35
C LYS A 59 10.42 -0.36 0.32
N LEU A 60 9.53 -0.58 1.30
CA LEU A 60 8.92 0.51 2.04
C LEU A 60 9.99 1.30 2.82
N LYS A 61 10.95 0.62 3.46
CA LYS A 61 12.05 1.28 4.18
C LYS A 61 12.96 2.09 3.24
N GLU A 62 13.18 1.62 2.02
CA GLU A 62 13.97 2.34 0.99
C GLU A 62 13.33 3.66 0.52
N ILE A 63 12.06 3.91 0.84
CA ILE A 63 11.40 5.18 0.55
C ILE A 63 11.76 6.24 1.61
N PHE A 64 12.01 5.81 2.84
CA PHE A 64 12.27 6.68 4.00
C PHE A 64 13.75 6.73 4.41
N SER A 65 14.61 6.01 3.70
CA SER A 65 16.07 6.04 3.89
C SER A 65 16.68 7.18 3.06
#